data_AF-A0A379X2K0-F1
#
_entry.id   AF-A0A379X2K0-F1
#
_cell.length_a   1.000
_cell.length_b   1.000
_cell.length_c   1.000
_cell.angle_alpha   90.00
_cell.angle_beta   90.00
_cell.angle_gamma   90.00
#
_symmetry.space_group_name_H-M   'P 1'
#
loop_
_entity.id
_entity.type
_entity.pdbx_description
1 polymer ?
#
loop_
_entity_poly.entity_id
_entity_poly.type
_entity_poly.pdbx_seq_one_letter_code
_entity_poly.pdbx_strand_id
1 'polypeptide(L)'
;MSQDPFQEREAEKYANPIPSREFILEHLTKREKPASREELAVELNIEGEEQLEALRRRLRAMERDGQLVFTRRQCYALPERLDLLKGTVIGHRDGYGFLRVEGRKDDLYLSSEQMKTCIHGDQVLAQPLGADRKGRREARIVRVLVPKTSQIVGRYFTDAGVGFVVPDDSRLSFDILIPPEDVMGARMGFVVVVELTQRPTRRTKAVGKIVEVLGDNMGTGMAVDMALRTHEIPYIWPQAVEQQVAGLKEEVPEEAKVGRVDLRDLPLVTIDGEDARDFDDAVYCEKKRGGGWRLWVAIADVSYYVRPPTPLDREARNRGTSVYFPSQVVQCCRRCSPTVCVR
;
A
#
# COMPACT_ATOMS: atom_id res chain seq x y z
N MET A 1 18.13 -1.28 37.01
CA MET A 1 18.10 -0.15 36.05
C MET A 1 17.74 -0.73 34.70
N SER A 2 16.55 -0.37 34.22
CA SER A 2 15.94 -0.89 33.00
C SER A 2 16.75 -0.44 31.78
N GLN A 3 17.41 -1.36 31.07
CA GLN A 3 18.10 -1.03 29.82
C GLN A 3 17.08 -1.08 28.67
N ASP A 4 16.21 -0.07 28.58
CA ASP A 4 15.45 0.16 27.36
C ASP A 4 16.37 0.90 26.37
N PRO A 5 16.82 0.24 25.29
CA PRO A 5 17.76 0.84 24.35
C PRO A 5 17.20 2.05 23.59
N PHE A 6 15.88 2.31 23.69
CA PHE A 6 15.20 3.44 23.04
C PHE A 6 14.59 4.43 24.04
N GLN A 7 14.98 4.38 25.32
CA GLN A 7 14.42 5.24 26.36
C GLN A 7 14.65 6.74 26.06
N GLU A 8 15.83 7.11 25.59
CA GLU A 8 16.17 8.49 25.23
C GLU A 8 15.31 9.02 24.06
N ARG A 9 15.06 8.18 23.05
CA ARG A 9 14.18 8.50 21.89
C ARG A 9 12.74 8.80 22.32
N GLU A 10 12.24 8.08 23.32
CA GLU A 10 10.88 8.27 23.82
C GLU A 10 10.79 9.48 24.77
N ALA A 11 11.86 9.77 25.52
CA ALA A 11 11.95 10.93 26.42
C ALA A 11 11.97 12.28 25.66
N GLU A 12 12.52 12.33 24.45
CA GLU A 12 12.46 13.54 23.60
C GLU A 12 11.04 13.85 23.10
N LYS A 13 10.16 12.84 23.03
CA LYS A 13 8.82 12.98 22.44
C LYS A 13 7.72 13.22 23.47
N TYR A 14 7.93 12.86 24.74
CA TYR A 14 6.88 12.88 25.76
C TYR A 14 7.41 13.34 27.11
N ALA A 15 6.63 14.16 27.82
CA ALA A 15 6.96 14.66 29.16
C ALA A 15 7.06 13.55 30.24
N ASN A 16 6.38 12.42 30.02
CA ASN A 16 6.42 11.24 30.88
C ASN A 16 6.72 9.98 30.03
N PRO A 17 8.01 9.64 29.82
CA PRO A 17 8.38 8.53 28.96
C PRO A 17 7.99 7.19 29.58
N ILE A 18 7.26 6.39 28.81
CA ILE A 18 6.94 5.00 29.14
C ILE A 18 7.83 4.06 28.30
N PRO A 19 8.05 2.80 28.73
CA PRO A 19 8.94 1.85 28.05
C PRO A 19 8.56 1.61 26.60
N SER A 20 9.55 1.59 25.71
CA SER A 20 9.40 1.44 24.26
C SER A 20 8.62 0.19 23.84
N ARG A 21 8.08 0.20 22.62
CA ARG A 21 7.33 -0.95 22.09
C ARG A 21 8.24 -2.18 22.02
N GLU A 22 9.47 -1.97 21.61
CA GLU A 22 10.55 -2.93 21.50
C GLU A 22 10.85 -3.58 22.85
N PHE A 23 10.95 -2.78 23.92
CA PHE A 23 11.20 -3.28 25.26
C PHE A 23 10.02 -4.11 25.81
N ILE A 24 8.77 -3.68 25.59
CA ILE A 24 7.58 -4.43 25.99
C ILE A 24 7.51 -5.79 25.28
N LEU A 25 7.85 -5.83 23.99
CA LEU A 25 7.90 -7.07 23.22
C LEU A 25 9.00 -8.02 23.72
N GLU A 26 10.20 -7.50 23.98
CA GLU A 26 11.31 -8.30 24.51
C GLU A 26 10.95 -8.89 25.88
N HIS A 27 10.33 -8.08 26.75
CA HIS A 27 9.90 -8.52 28.06
C HIS A 27 8.85 -9.64 27.99
N LEU A 28 7.83 -9.48 27.14
CA LEU A 28 6.85 -10.53 26.89
C LEU A 28 7.47 -11.77 26.24
N THR A 29 8.52 -11.62 25.44
CA THR A 29 9.29 -12.74 24.85
C THR A 29 10.06 -13.54 25.90
N LYS A 30 10.39 -12.95 27.05
CA LYS A 30 11.05 -13.65 28.17
C LYS A 30 10.08 -14.37 29.10
N ARG A 31 8.83 -13.90 29.23
CA ARG A 31 7.80 -14.57 30.05
C ARG A 31 7.41 -15.91 29.43
N GLU A 32 6.78 -16.85 30.14
CA GLU A 32 6.13 -18.01 29.48
C GLU A 32 4.60 -17.83 29.39
N LYS A 33 4.03 -17.10 30.34
CA LYS A 33 2.59 -16.89 30.48
C LYS A 33 2.19 -15.50 29.96
N PRO A 34 0.94 -15.34 29.47
CA PRO A 34 0.36 -14.02 29.21
C PRO A 34 0.42 -13.13 30.46
N ALA A 35 0.61 -11.83 30.26
CA ALA A 35 0.76 -10.86 31.33
C ALA A 35 -0.46 -9.96 31.44
N SER A 36 -0.97 -9.71 32.65
CA SER A 36 -1.98 -8.66 32.83
C SER A 36 -1.35 -7.26 32.69
N ARG A 37 -2.18 -6.23 32.53
CA ARG A 37 -1.69 -4.85 32.51
C ARG A 37 -1.01 -4.50 33.84
N GLU A 38 -1.60 -4.94 34.95
CA GLU A 38 -1.12 -4.69 36.29
C GLU A 38 0.24 -5.37 36.52
N GLU A 39 0.41 -6.60 36.06
CA GLU A 39 1.70 -7.31 36.10
C GLU A 39 2.77 -6.60 35.25
N LEU A 40 2.42 -6.16 34.04
CA LEU A 40 3.34 -5.39 33.19
C LEU A 40 3.72 -4.05 33.83
N ALA A 41 2.78 -3.37 34.48
CA ALA A 41 3.07 -2.11 35.16
C ALA A 41 4.09 -2.31 36.30
N VAL A 42 3.89 -3.35 37.12
CA VAL A 42 4.82 -3.68 38.21
C VAL A 42 6.20 -4.07 37.67
N GLU A 43 6.26 -4.96 36.69
CA GLU A 43 7.54 -5.46 36.16
C GLU A 43 8.34 -4.39 35.42
N LEU A 44 7.65 -3.44 34.78
CA LEU A 44 8.26 -2.33 34.07
C LEU A 44 8.53 -1.12 34.98
N ASN A 45 8.28 -1.23 36.29
CA ASN A 45 8.40 -0.17 37.29
C ASN A 45 7.64 1.11 36.89
N ILE A 46 6.41 0.96 36.43
CA ILE A 46 5.52 2.07 36.06
C ILE A 46 4.67 2.43 37.26
N GLU A 47 4.86 3.67 37.76
CA GLU A 47 4.20 4.17 38.96
C GLU A 47 3.47 5.50 38.64
N GLY A 48 2.23 5.61 39.07
CA GLY A 48 1.39 6.81 38.87
C GLY A 48 0.31 6.67 37.79
N GLU A 49 -0.79 7.39 37.99
CA GLU A 49 -1.99 7.27 37.14
C GLU A 49 -1.74 7.65 35.68
N GLU A 50 -0.94 8.70 35.44
CA GLU A 50 -0.65 9.18 34.09
C GLU A 50 0.17 8.16 33.28
N GLN A 51 1.18 7.55 33.90
CA GLN A 51 2.00 6.53 33.24
C GLN A 51 1.23 5.22 33.02
N LEU A 52 0.33 4.85 33.94
CA LEU A 52 -0.58 3.70 33.76
C LEU A 52 -1.54 3.89 32.59
N GLU A 53 -2.10 5.09 32.43
CA GLU A 53 -2.96 5.42 31.29
C GLU A 53 -2.15 5.49 29.99
N ALA A 54 -0.91 5.99 30.04
CA ALA A 54 0.01 5.96 28.90
C ALA A 54 0.35 4.51 28.48
N LEU A 55 0.67 3.62 29.44
CA LEU A 55 0.91 2.19 29.18
C LEU A 55 -0.31 1.56 28.52
N ARG A 56 -1.52 1.82 29.04
CA ARG A 56 -2.77 1.32 28.46
C ARG A 56 -2.93 1.77 27.00
N ARG A 57 -2.68 3.04 26.69
CA ARG A 57 -2.75 3.56 25.32
C ARG A 57 -1.71 2.89 24.41
N ARG A 58 -0.49 2.67 24.90
CA ARG A 58 0.58 1.98 24.16
C ARG A 58 0.22 0.52 23.89
N LEU A 59 -0.22 -0.23 24.90
CA LEU A 59 -0.66 -1.62 24.75
C LEU A 59 -1.84 -1.73 23.76
N ARG A 60 -2.81 -0.82 23.81
CA ARG A 60 -3.90 -0.75 22.82
C ARG A 60 -3.42 -0.43 21.40
N ALA A 61 -2.41 0.43 21.25
CA ALA A 61 -1.81 0.71 19.95
C ALA A 61 -1.07 -0.52 19.40
N MET A 62 -0.27 -1.19 20.24
CA MET A 62 0.42 -2.43 19.87
C MET A 62 -0.55 -3.57 19.52
N GLU A 63 -1.69 -3.65 20.23
CA GLU A 63 -2.77 -4.58 19.91
C GLU A 63 -3.43 -4.28 18.56
N ARG A 64 -3.68 -3.01 18.26
CA ARG A 64 -4.21 -2.57 16.95
C ARG A 64 -3.24 -2.91 15.82
N ASP A 65 -1.95 -2.72 16.04
CA ASP A 65 -0.89 -3.00 15.07
C ASP A 65 -0.63 -4.52 14.90
N GLY A 66 -1.29 -5.35 15.72
CA GLY A 66 -1.19 -6.81 15.69
C GLY A 66 0.08 -7.35 16.35
N GLN A 67 0.83 -6.52 17.09
CA GLN A 67 2.04 -6.92 17.81
C GLN A 67 1.70 -7.69 19.10
N LEU A 68 0.51 -7.45 19.67
CA LEU A 68 0.01 -8.10 20.88
C LEU A 68 -1.42 -8.59 20.66
N VAL A 69 -1.79 -9.64 21.39
CA VAL A 69 -3.17 -10.13 21.47
C VAL A 69 -3.68 -9.97 22.89
N PHE A 70 -4.81 -9.28 23.04
CA PHE A 70 -5.53 -9.22 24.29
C PHE A 70 -6.47 -10.42 24.43
N THR A 71 -6.18 -11.26 25.41
CA THR A 71 -6.91 -12.51 25.66
C THR A 71 -8.17 -12.27 26.48
N ARG A 72 -9.10 -13.24 26.47
CA ARG A 72 -10.34 -13.18 27.28
C ARG A 72 -10.08 -13.09 28.79
N ARG A 73 -8.89 -13.49 29.26
CA ARG A 73 -8.46 -13.41 30.67
C ARG A 73 -7.88 -12.06 31.05
N GLN A 74 -8.06 -11.04 30.19
CA GLN A 74 -7.51 -9.70 30.36
C GLN A 74 -5.97 -9.63 30.41
N CYS A 75 -5.31 -10.60 29.76
CA CYS A 75 -3.86 -10.64 29.63
C CYS A 75 -3.42 -10.37 28.19
N TYR A 76 -2.25 -9.76 28.03
CA TYR A 76 -1.54 -9.57 26.77
C TYR A 76 -0.59 -10.74 26.50
N ALA A 77 -0.55 -11.20 25.26
CA ALA A 77 0.37 -12.23 24.80
C ALA A 77 0.89 -11.91 23.39
N LEU A 78 2.05 -12.48 23.06
CA LEU A 78 2.59 -12.44 21.71
C LEU A 78 1.78 -13.35 20.77
N PRO A 79 1.43 -12.89 19.55
CA PRO A 79 0.72 -13.70 18.57
C PRO A 79 1.38 -15.06 18.31
N GLU A 80 2.71 -15.10 18.22
CA GLU A 80 3.49 -16.29 17.90
C GLU A 80 3.29 -17.40 18.95
N ARG A 81 3.07 -17.03 20.21
CA ARG A 81 2.83 -17.98 21.30
C ARG A 81 1.43 -18.55 21.34
N LEU A 82 0.50 -17.86 20.70
CA LEU A 82 -0.85 -18.34 20.50
C LEU A 82 -1.00 -19.07 19.16
N ASP A 83 0.12 -19.35 18.49
CA ASP A 83 0.20 -19.91 17.13
C ASP A 83 -0.61 -19.07 16.14
N LEU A 84 -0.57 -17.75 16.29
CA LEU A 84 -1.30 -16.83 15.41
C LEU A 84 -0.38 -16.31 14.32
N LEU A 85 -0.91 -16.30 13.11
CA LEU A 85 -0.21 -15.91 11.89
C LEU A 85 -0.81 -14.60 11.38
N LYS A 86 0.06 -13.63 11.11
CA LYS A 86 -0.30 -12.42 10.38
C LYS A 86 -0.18 -12.69 8.88
N GLY A 87 -1.19 -12.32 8.11
CA GLY A 87 -1.17 -12.50 6.66
C GLY A 87 -2.22 -11.68 5.92
N THR A 88 -2.14 -11.71 4.60
CA THR A 88 -3.05 -11.00 3.70
C THR A 88 -4.07 -11.96 3.10
N VAL A 89 -5.34 -11.55 3.11
CA VAL A 89 -6.46 -12.33 2.56
C VAL A 89 -6.50 -12.21 1.04
N ILE A 90 -6.49 -13.36 0.36
CA ILE A 90 -6.67 -13.48 -1.08
C ILE A 90 -8.05 -14.11 -1.32
N GLY A 91 -9.00 -13.33 -1.84
CA GLY A 91 -10.33 -13.82 -2.15
C GLY A 91 -10.36 -14.70 -3.40
N HIS A 92 -11.37 -15.55 -3.51
CA HIS A 92 -11.67 -16.34 -4.70
C HIS A 92 -13.13 -16.13 -5.13
N ARG A 93 -13.39 -16.24 -6.45
CA ARG A 93 -14.72 -16.09 -7.05
C ARG A 93 -15.79 -17.04 -6.50
N ASP A 94 -15.38 -18.24 -6.09
CA ASP A 94 -16.28 -19.25 -5.52
C ASP A 94 -16.58 -19.02 -4.02
N GLY A 95 -16.17 -17.88 -3.46
CA GLY A 95 -16.47 -17.47 -2.09
C GLY A 95 -15.50 -17.99 -1.03
N TYR A 96 -14.60 -18.92 -1.34
CA TYR A 96 -13.48 -19.26 -0.46
C TYR A 96 -12.30 -18.29 -0.65
N GLY A 97 -11.24 -18.45 0.12
CA GLY A 97 -10.04 -17.64 -0.05
C GLY A 97 -8.79 -18.33 0.48
N PHE A 98 -7.71 -17.57 0.51
CA PHE A 98 -6.43 -17.99 1.03
C PHE A 98 -5.82 -16.92 1.92
N LEU A 99 -5.04 -17.33 2.91
CA LEU A 99 -4.22 -16.45 3.72
C LEU A 99 -2.77 -16.62 3.32
N ARG A 100 -2.18 -15.55 2.78
CA ARG A 100 -0.76 -15.47 2.48
C ARG A 100 -0.01 -14.92 3.67
N VAL A 101 0.88 -15.71 4.24
CA VAL A 101 1.71 -15.35 5.40
C VAL A 101 3.11 -14.99 4.89
N GLU A 102 3.64 -13.85 5.30
CA GLU A 102 5.00 -13.44 4.92
C GLU A 102 6.02 -14.49 5.39
N GLY A 103 6.99 -14.82 4.53
CA GLY A 103 8.03 -15.81 4.82
C GLY A 103 7.59 -17.28 4.69
N ARG A 104 6.32 -17.57 4.37
CA ARG A 104 5.85 -18.92 4.02
C ARG A 104 5.51 -19.01 2.54
N LYS A 105 5.90 -20.12 1.91
CA LYS A 105 5.64 -20.38 0.48
C LYS A 105 4.20 -20.85 0.24
N ASP A 106 3.63 -21.57 1.21
CA ASP A 106 2.32 -22.18 1.08
C ASP A 106 1.25 -21.29 1.72
N ASP A 107 0.19 -21.00 0.96
CA ASP A 107 -0.96 -20.27 1.45
C ASP A 107 -1.89 -21.19 2.28
N LEU A 108 -2.54 -20.64 3.30
CA LEU A 108 -3.53 -21.37 4.12
C LEU A 108 -4.93 -21.17 3.57
N TYR A 109 -5.74 -22.23 3.54
CA TYR A 109 -7.11 -22.16 3.03
C TYR A 109 -8.05 -21.45 4.01
N LEU A 110 -8.86 -20.53 3.49
CA LEU A 110 -9.95 -19.87 4.20
C LEU A 110 -11.28 -20.35 3.63
N SER A 111 -12.13 -20.94 4.48
CA SER A 111 -13.46 -21.39 4.05
C SER A 111 -14.38 -20.21 3.73
N SER A 112 -15.44 -20.46 2.95
CA SER A 112 -16.42 -19.42 2.61
C SER A 112 -17.08 -18.79 3.84
N GLU A 113 -17.18 -19.51 4.96
CA GLU A 113 -17.68 -18.98 6.22
C GLU A 113 -16.71 -17.99 6.88
N GLN A 114 -15.39 -18.20 6.73
CA GLN A 114 -14.39 -17.22 7.17
C GLN A 114 -14.41 -15.98 6.28
N MET A 115 -14.54 -16.18 4.96
CA MET A 115 -14.60 -15.10 3.98
C MET A 115 -15.81 -14.16 4.14
N LYS A 116 -16.88 -14.57 4.85
CA LYS A 116 -17.98 -13.65 5.21
C LYS A 116 -17.59 -12.52 6.17
N THR A 117 -16.40 -12.57 6.76
CA THR A 117 -15.93 -11.60 7.77
C THR A 117 -14.76 -10.74 7.32
N CYS A 118 -14.23 -11.00 6.13
CA CYS A 118 -13.11 -10.29 5.54
C CYS A 118 -13.36 -10.06 4.06
N ILE A 119 -12.56 -9.20 3.45
CA ILE A 119 -12.56 -8.99 2.00
C ILE A 119 -11.16 -9.23 1.45
N HIS A 120 -11.07 -9.38 0.13
CA HIS A 120 -9.78 -9.46 -0.54
C HIS A 120 -8.91 -8.24 -0.20
N GLY A 121 -7.65 -8.48 0.18
CA GLY A 121 -6.68 -7.44 0.52
C GLY A 121 -6.64 -7.08 2.01
N ASP A 122 -7.52 -7.63 2.84
CA ASP A 122 -7.43 -7.44 4.30
C ASP A 122 -6.14 -8.03 4.86
N GLN A 123 -5.49 -7.30 5.77
CA GLN A 123 -4.48 -7.90 6.63
C GLN A 123 -5.13 -8.40 7.92
N VAL A 124 -4.96 -9.68 8.20
CA VAL A 124 -5.64 -10.36 9.31
C VAL A 124 -4.66 -11.13 10.17
N LEU A 125 -5.11 -11.37 11.40
CA LEU A 125 -4.52 -12.35 12.31
C LEU A 125 -5.39 -13.60 12.28
N ALA A 126 -4.78 -14.74 11.98
CA ALA A 126 -5.47 -16.02 11.86
C ALA A 126 -4.77 -17.11 12.65
N GLN A 127 -5.54 -18.10 13.10
CA GLN A 127 -5.02 -19.29 13.75
C GLN A 127 -5.04 -20.43 12.72
N PRO A 128 -3.90 -21.10 12.45
CA PRO A 128 -3.88 -22.29 11.63
C PRO A 128 -4.72 -23.38 12.32
N LEU A 129 -5.45 -24.12 11.51
CA LEU A 129 -6.17 -25.31 11.91
C LEU A 129 -5.42 -26.54 11.37
N GLY A 130 -5.89 -27.72 11.75
CA GLY A 130 -5.43 -28.96 11.15
C GLY A 130 -5.70 -29.02 9.64
N ALA A 131 -5.26 -30.11 9.02
CA ALA A 131 -5.60 -30.36 7.62
C ALA A 131 -7.08 -30.75 7.48
N ASP A 132 -7.76 -30.18 6.48
CA ASP A 132 -9.08 -30.64 6.03
C ASP A 132 -9.00 -32.10 5.54
N ARG A 133 -10.15 -32.75 5.35
CA ARG A 133 -10.29 -34.09 4.73
C ARG A 133 -9.55 -34.24 3.39
N LYS A 134 -9.25 -33.13 2.71
CA LYS A 134 -8.49 -33.07 1.45
C LYS A 134 -6.99 -32.78 1.62
N GLY A 135 -6.47 -32.79 2.85
CA GLY A 135 -5.04 -32.56 3.14
C GLY A 135 -4.60 -31.09 3.08
N ARG A 136 -5.52 -30.14 2.87
CA ARG A 136 -5.23 -28.70 2.82
C ARG A 136 -5.18 -28.12 4.22
N ARG A 137 -4.16 -27.32 4.52
CA ARG A 137 -4.06 -26.61 5.80
C ARG A 137 -5.05 -25.45 5.83
N GLU A 138 -5.96 -25.47 6.79
CA GLU A 138 -6.95 -24.40 6.96
C GLU A 138 -6.48 -23.34 7.95
N ALA A 139 -7.12 -22.17 7.92
CA ALA A 139 -6.96 -21.14 8.94
C ALA A 139 -8.32 -20.56 9.36
N ARG A 140 -8.41 -20.18 10.63
CA ARG A 140 -9.53 -19.43 11.19
C ARG A 140 -9.11 -18.00 11.46
N ILE A 141 -9.84 -17.04 10.90
CA ILE A 141 -9.61 -15.62 11.15
C ILE A 141 -9.99 -15.32 12.60
N VAL A 142 -9.05 -14.71 13.32
CA VAL A 142 -9.28 -14.24 14.70
C VAL A 142 -9.68 -12.77 14.68
N ARG A 143 -8.99 -11.95 13.88
CA ARG A 143 -9.20 -10.50 13.83
C ARG A 143 -8.68 -9.90 12.52
N VAL A 144 -9.36 -8.87 12.03
CA VAL A 144 -8.84 -7.99 10.97
C VAL A 144 -7.95 -6.91 11.61
N LEU A 145 -6.69 -6.82 11.17
CA LEU A 145 -5.72 -5.85 11.65
C LEU A 145 -5.82 -4.56 10.85
N VAL A 146 -5.67 -4.66 9.53
CA VAL A 146 -5.78 -3.54 8.59
C VAL A 146 -6.86 -3.89 7.57
N PRO A 147 -8.05 -3.29 7.68
CA PRO A 147 -9.09 -3.50 6.68
C PRO A 147 -8.67 -2.84 5.36
N LYS A 148 -8.93 -3.50 4.23
CA LYS A 148 -8.82 -2.86 2.92
C LYS A 148 -9.96 -1.84 2.78
N THR A 149 -9.59 -0.58 2.56
CA THR A 149 -10.51 0.57 2.39
C THR A 149 -10.40 1.20 1.01
N SER A 150 -9.78 0.48 0.07
CA SER A 150 -9.66 0.94 -1.31
C SER A 150 -11.03 1.08 -1.95
N GLN A 151 -11.13 2.02 -2.88
CA GLN A 151 -12.30 2.13 -3.74
C GLN A 151 -12.45 0.84 -4.57
N ILE A 152 -13.69 0.46 -4.84
CA ILE A 152 -14.04 -0.74 -5.60
C ILE A 152 -14.70 -0.29 -6.89
N VAL A 153 -14.13 -0.71 -8.02
CA VAL A 153 -14.74 -0.53 -9.33
C VAL A 153 -15.71 -1.67 -9.58
N GLY A 154 -16.89 -1.35 -10.10
CA GLY A 154 -17.90 -2.35 -10.43
C GLY A 154 -18.99 -1.81 -11.35
N ARG A 155 -19.96 -2.66 -11.66
CA ARG A 155 -21.13 -2.27 -12.47
C ARG A 155 -22.36 -2.13 -11.61
N TYR A 156 -23.08 -1.03 -11.80
CA TYR A 156 -24.31 -0.73 -11.09
C TYR A 156 -25.51 -1.43 -11.73
N PHE A 157 -26.33 -2.08 -10.89
CA PHE A 157 -27.56 -2.74 -11.27
C PHE A 157 -28.67 -2.38 -10.29
N THR A 158 -29.91 -2.58 -10.73
CA THR A 158 -31.10 -2.39 -9.91
C THR A 158 -31.97 -3.63 -10.02
N ASP A 159 -32.34 -4.24 -8.89
CA ASP A 159 -33.28 -5.35 -8.82
C ASP A 159 -34.36 -5.07 -7.77
N ALA A 160 -35.63 -5.27 -8.14
CA ALA A 160 -36.79 -5.00 -7.29
C ALA A 160 -36.78 -3.62 -6.56
N GLY A 161 -36.18 -2.59 -7.19
CA GLY A 161 -36.06 -1.23 -6.62
C GLY A 161 -34.86 -1.03 -5.69
N VAL A 162 -34.04 -2.06 -5.47
CA VAL A 162 -32.79 -1.97 -4.70
C VAL A 162 -31.60 -1.85 -5.65
N GLY A 163 -30.80 -0.80 -5.46
CA GLY A 163 -29.55 -0.59 -6.18
C GLY A 163 -28.41 -1.43 -5.57
N PHE A 164 -27.60 -2.03 -6.42
CA PHE A 164 -26.39 -2.73 -5.99
C PHE A 164 -25.30 -2.65 -7.05
N VAL A 165 -24.05 -2.79 -6.62
CA VAL A 165 -22.88 -2.84 -7.49
C VAL A 165 -22.25 -4.22 -7.40
N VAL A 166 -22.00 -4.81 -8.56
CA VAL A 166 -21.21 -6.03 -8.71
C VAL A 166 -19.76 -5.61 -8.96
N PRO A 167 -18.82 -5.94 -8.06
CA PRO A 167 -17.39 -5.64 -8.26
C PRO A 167 -16.86 -6.25 -9.55
N ASP A 168 -15.97 -5.53 -10.24
CA ASP A 168 -15.29 -6.05 -11.42
C ASP A 168 -14.22 -7.10 -11.06
N ASP A 169 -13.55 -6.91 -9.92
CA ASP A 169 -12.64 -7.92 -9.37
C ASP A 169 -13.43 -9.11 -8.81
N SER A 170 -13.42 -10.22 -9.56
CA SER A 170 -14.08 -11.48 -9.19
C SER A 170 -13.64 -12.06 -7.83
N ARG A 171 -12.52 -11.61 -7.24
CA ARG A 171 -12.09 -12.02 -5.90
C ARG A 171 -12.97 -11.41 -4.79
N LEU A 172 -13.71 -10.35 -5.10
CA LEU A 172 -14.75 -9.75 -4.26
C LEU A 172 -16.09 -10.40 -4.58
N SER A 173 -16.33 -11.59 -4.02
CA SER A 173 -17.50 -12.43 -4.30
C SER A 173 -18.76 -12.02 -3.52
N PHE A 174 -19.06 -10.73 -3.47
CA PHE A 174 -20.28 -10.19 -2.84
C PHE A 174 -20.79 -8.95 -3.56
N ASP A 175 -22.11 -8.75 -3.55
CA ASP A 175 -22.74 -7.53 -4.03
C ASP A 175 -22.63 -6.43 -2.97
N ILE A 176 -22.47 -5.18 -3.44
CA ILE A 176 -22.46 -4.00 -2.58
C ILE A 176 -23.80 -3.28 -2.76
N LEU A 177 -24.60 -3.23 -1.72
CA LEU A 177 -25.87 -2.49 -1.74
C LEU A 177 -25.59 -0.99 -1.75
N ILE A 178 -26.29 -0.26 -2.61
CA ILE A 178 -26.18 1.20 -2.72
C ILE A 178 -27.54 1.82 -2.33
N PRO A 179 -27.60 2.57 -1.22
CA PRO A 179 -28.80 3.31 -0.85
C PRO A 179 -29.19 4.33 -1.94
N PRO A 180 -30.49 4.62 -2.16
CA PRO A 180 -30.96 5.55 -3.21
C PRO A 180 -30.31 6.94 -3.17
N GLU A 181 -30.01 7.43 -1.97
CA GLU A 181 -29.33 8.71 -1.72
C GLU A 181 -27.88 8.76 -2.23
N ASP A 182 -27.23 7.59 -2.35
CA ASP A 182 -25.80 7.45 -2.64
C ASP A 182 -25.53 6.95 -4.08
N VAL A 183 -26.54 6.97 -4.97
CA VAL A 183 -26.44 6.45 -6.33
C VAL A 183 -25.68 7.39 -7.29
N MET A 184 -25.52 8.68 -6.95
CA MET A 184 -24.88 9.71 -7.79
C MET A 184 -25.41 9.77 -9.24
N GLY A 185 -26.68 9.41 -9.46
CA GLY A 185 -27.29 9.39 -10.80
C GLY A 185 -26.82 8.26 -11.71
N ALA A 186 -26.13 7.24 -11.18
CA ALA A 186 -25.76 6.05 -11.93
C ALA A 186 -26.99 5.34 -12.52
N ARG A 187 -26.86 4.90 -13.78
CA ARG A 187 -27.89 4.14 -14.50
C ARG A 187 -27.51 2.67 -14.53
N MET A 188 -28.51 1.81 -14.74
CA MET A 188 -28.30 0.38 -14.86
C MET A 188 -27.26 0.06 -15.95
N GLY A 189 -26.26 -0.74 -15.60
CA GLY A 189 -25.14 -1.12 -16.46
C GLY A 189 -23.91 -0.21 -16.39
N PHE A 190 -23.99 0.96 -15.74
CA PHE A 190 -22.86 1.89 -15.66
C PHE A 190 -21.73 1.32 -14.81
N VAL A 191 -20.50 1.54 -15.25
CA VAL A 191 -19.30 1.35 -14.46
C VAL A 191 -19.19 2.51 -13.48
N VAL A 192 -19.01 2.16 -12.21
CA VAL A 192 -18.99 3.08 -11.08
C VAL A 192 -17.87 2.73 -10.12
N VAL A 193 -17.46 3.72 -9.34
CA VAL A 193 -16.48 3.59 -8.27
C VAL A 193 -17.21 3.72 -6.95
N VAL A 194 -17.03 2.74 -6.07
CA VAL A 194 -17.76 2.61 -4.82
C VAL A 194 -16.79 2.66 -3.64
N GLU A 195 -17.15 3.42 -2.62
CA GLU A 195 -16.51 3.37 -1.31
C GLU A 195 -17.41 2.58 -0.35
N LEU A 196 -16.86 1.58 0.35
CA LEU A 196 -17.61 0.81 1.33
C LEU A 196 -17.90 1.65 2.58
N THR A 197 -19.18 1.84 2.89
CA THR A 197 -19.66 2.47 4.13
C THR A 197 -19.86 1.42 5.22
N GLN A 198 -20.31 0.22 4.84
CA GLN A 198 -20.46 -0.92 5.73
C GLN A 198 -19.87 -2.19 5.11
N ARG A 199 -19.02 -2.87 5.85
CA ARG A 199 -18.39 -4.12 5.44
C ARG A 199 -19.39 -5.29 5.53
N PRO A 200 -19.23 -6.33 4.69
CA PRO A 200 -20.05 -7.52 4.82
C PRO A 200 -19.79 -8.18 6.18
N THR A 201 -20.86 -8.70 6.77
CA THR A 201 -20.79 -9.55 7.95
C THR A 201 -21.47 -10.88 7.65
N ARG A 202 -21.44 -11.82 8.60
CA ARG A 202 -22.16 -13.10 8.45
C ARG A 202 -23.66 -12.96 8.19
N ARG A 203 -24.26 -11.83 8.58
CA ARG A 203 -25.71 -11.61 8.50
C ARG A 203 -26.10 -10.46 7.57
N THR A 204 -25.18 -9.58 7.23
CA THR A 204 -25.47 -8.36 6.46
C THR A 204 -24.59 -8.30 5.22
N LYS A 205 -25.19 -7.90 4.09
CA LYS A 205 -24.45 -7.58 2.87
C LYS A 205 -23.57 -6.34 3.09
N ALA A 206 -22.61 -6.14 2.18
CA ALA A 206 -21.84 -4.91 2.14
C ALA A 206 -22.75 -3.74 1.71
N VAL A 207 -22.52 -2.56 2.28
CA VAL A 207 -23.17 -1.32 1.87
C VAL A 207 -22.08 -0.35 1.45
N GLY A 208 -22.32 0.40 0.39
CA GLY A 208 -21.40 1.40 -0.11
C GLY A 208 -22.13 2.60 -0.67
N LYS A 209 -21.33 3.62 -0.99
CA LYS A 209 -21.77 4.81 -1.72
C LYS A 209 -20.99 4.92 -3.01
N ILE A 210 -21.66 5.34 -4.08
CA ILE A 210 -20.95 5.67 -5.31
C ILE A 210 -20.23 6.99 -5.07
N VAL A 211 -18.96 7.08 -5.47
CA VAL A 211 -18.14 8.29 -5.37
C VAL A 211 -17.80 8.87 -6.75
N GLU A 212 -17.91 8.04 -7.79
CA GLU A 212 -17.64 8.43 -9.18
C GLU A 212 -18.41 7.53 -10.14
N VAL A 213 -18.93 8.10 -11.22
CA VAL A 213 -19.61 7.38 -12.30
C VAL A 213 -18.75 7.49 -13.56
N LEU A 214 -18.23 6.35 -14.04
CA LEU A 214 -17.39 6.30 -15.24
C LEU A 214 -18.23 6.19 -16.53
N GLY A 215 -19.47 5.72 -16.44
CA GLY A 215 -20.42 5.59 -17.55
C GLY A 215 -20.51 4.17 -18.12
N ASP A 216 -21.00 4.01 -19.35
CA ASP A 216 -21.25 2.72 -20.01
C ASP A 216 -20.39 2.44 -21.24
N ASN A 217 -19.52 3.38 -21.62
CA ASN A 217 -18.69 3.24 -22.81
C ASN A 217 -17.51 2.28 -22.57
N MET A 218 -17.69 1.00 -22.86
CA MET A 218 -16.73 -0.10 -22.65
C MET A 218 -15.50 -0.07 -23.61
N GLY A 219 -15.03 1.11 -24.01
CA GLY A 219 -13.85 1.29 -24.85
C GLY A 219 -12.52 1.14 -24.10
N THR A 220 -11.41 1.31 -24.82
CA THR A 220 -10.05 1.18 -24.27
C THR A 220 -9.77 2.13 -23.11
N GLY A 221 -10.28 3.38 -23.18
CA GLY A 221 -10.13 4.37 -22.10
C GLY A 221 -10.75 3.90 -20.79
N MET A 222 -11.95 3.32 -20.85
CA MET A 222 -12.61 2.77 -19.66
C MET A 222 -11.83 1.60 -19.06
N ALA A 223 -11.29 0.70 -19.88
CA ALA A 223 -10.44 -0.38 -19.38
C ALA A 223 -9.20 0.13 -18.64
N VAL A 224 -8.57 1.19 -19.15
CA VAL A 224 -7.45 1.86 -18.47
C VAL A 224 -7.91 2.50 -17.16
N ASP A 225 -9.01 3.26 -17.16
CA ASP A 225 -9.55 3.92 -15.97
C ASP A 225 -9.93 2.94 -14.85
N MET A 226 -10.49 1.79 -15.23
CA MET A 226 -10.80 0.69 -14.30
C MET A 226 -9.51 0.09 -13.72
N ALA A 227 -8.51 -0.18 -14.57
CA ALA A 227 -7.23 -0.74 -14.11
C ALA A 227 -6.49 0.22 -13.16
N LEU A 228 -6.47 1.52 -13.46
CA LEU A 228 -5.84 2.54 -12.61
C LEU A 228 -6.42 2.53 -11.19
N ARG A 229 -7.75 2.41 -11.06
CA ARG A 229 -8.42 2.39 -9.75
C ARG A 229 -8.30 1.05 -9.04
N THR A 230 -8.51 -0.07 -9.76
CA THR A 230 -8.41 -1.43 -9.19
C THR A 230 -7.02 -1.73 -8.65
N HIS A 231 -5.98 -1.25 -9.33
CA HIS A 231 -4.59 -1.44 -8.90
C HIS A 231 -4.02 -0.27 -8.09
N GLU A 232 -4.86 0.71 -7.74
CA GLU A 232 -4.47 1.91 -6.98
C GLU A 232 -3.24 2.61 -7.57
N ILE A 233 -3.14 2.66 -8.91
CA ILE A 233 -2.04 3.31 -9.61
C ILE A 233 -2.25 4.82 -9.51
N PRO A 234 -1.36 5.58 -8.84
CA PRO A 234 -1.47 7.04 -8.77
C PRO A 234 -1.30 7.66 -10.15
N TYR A 235 -2.38 8.26 -10.67
CA TYR A 235 -2.39 8.91 -11.99
C TYR A 235 -2.57 10.43 -11.92
N ILE A 236 -3.24 10.94 -10.89
CA ILE A 236 -3.46 12.38 -10.68
C ILE A 236 -2.19 13.03 -10.12
N TRP A 237 -1.81 14.18 -10.68
CA TRP A 237 -0.68 14.95 -10.17
C TRP A 237 -1.13 15.88 -9.03
N PRO A 238 -0.46 15.86 -7.87
CA PRO A 238 -0.73 16.82 -6.80
C PRO A 238 -0.44 18.27 -7.23
N GLN A 239 -1.25 19.23 -6.78
CA GLN A 239 -1.06 20.65 -7.10
C GLN A 239 0.34 21.17 -6.73
N ALA A 240 0.91 20.71 -5.62
CA ALA A 240 2.27 21.07 -5.20
C ALA A 240 3.34 20.61 -6.21
N VAL A 241 3.11 19.48 -6.89
CA VAL A 241 3.98 19.00 -7.98
C VAL A 241 3.83 19.92 -9.19
N GLU A 242 2.61 20.31 -9.56
CA GLU A 242 2.38 21.23 -10.68
C GLU A 242 3.10 22.58 -10.47
N GLN A 243 2.99 23.13 -9.27
CA GLN A 243 3.65 24.38 -8.89
C GLN A 243 5.17 24.28 -8.95
N GLN A 244 5.76 23.19 -8.45
CA GLN A 244 7.21 22.97 -8.52
C GLN A 244 7.68 22.89 -9.98
N VAL A 245 6.94 22.15 -10.81
CA VAL A 245 7.28 21.91 -12.21
C VAL A 245 7.15 23.19 -13.05
N ALA A 246 6.19 24.06 -12.73
CA ALA A 246 5.98 25.34 -13.41
C ALA A 246 7.18 26.30 -13.31
N GLY A 247 8.01 26.16 -12.28
CA GLY A 247 9.23 26.96 -12.10
C GLY A 247 10.43 26.51 -12.92
N LEU A 248 10.37 25.35 -13.59
CA LEU A 248 11.50 24.84 -14.38
C LEU A 248 11.56 25.54 -15.75
N LYS A 249 12.76 26.00 -16.11
CA LYS A 249 13.08 26.60 -17.41
C LYS A 249 13.26 25.53 -18.48
N GLU A 250 13.16 25.92 -19.75
CA GLU A 250 13.37 25.01 -20.89
C GLU A 250 14.85 24.70 -21.16
N GLU A 251 15.75 25.60 -20.77
CA GLU A 251 17.19 25.44 -20.99
C GLU A 251 17.93 25.24 -19.67
N VAL A 252 19.00 24.42 -19.73
CA VAL A 252 19.92 24.23 -18.62
C VAL A 252 20.72 25.51 -18.41
N PRO A 253 20.59 26.18 -17.25
CA PRO A 253 21.25 27.46 -17.03
C PRO A 253 22.77 27.27 -16.90
N GLU A 254 23.56 28.30 -17.26
CA GLU A 254 25.03 28.20 -17.28
C GLU A 254 25.62 27.86 -15.91
N GLU A 255 25.03 28.37 -14.83
CA GLU A 255 25.42 28.05 -13.46
C GLU A 255 25.30 26.55 -13.13
N ALA A 256 24.39 25.83 -13.78
CA ALA A 256 24.20 24.38 -13.58
C ALA A 256 25.26 23.53 -14.30
N LYS A 257 25.99 24.14 -15.25
CA LYS A 257 27.04 23.48 -16.05
C LYS A 257 28.41 23.55 -15.37
N VAL A 258 28.59 24.48 -14.42
CA VAL A 258 29.85 24.67 -13.69
C VAL A 258 30.24 23.39 -12.95
N GLY A 259 31.47 22.91 -13.18
CA GLY A 259 32.01 21.70 -12.54
C GLY A 259 31.61 20.38 -13.22
N ARG A 260 30.83 20.42 -14.30
CA ARG A 260 30.54 19.23 -15.13
C ARG A 260 31.61 19.06 -16.21
N VAL A 261 31.82 17.80 -16.64
CA VAL A 261 32.68 17.49 -17.80
C VAL A 261 31.93 17.91 -19.06
N ASP A 262 32.58 18.70 -19.91
CA ASP A 262 32.00 19.11 -21.19
C ASP A 262 32.22 18.01 -22.24
N LEU A 263 31.11 17.42 -22.70
CA LEU A 263 31.07 16.36 -23.70
C LEU A 263 30.26 16.76 -24.94
N ARG A 264 29.96 18.06 -25.12
CA ARG A 264 29.09 18.54 -26.22
C ARG A 264 29.63 18.26 -27.62
N ASP A 265 30.96 18.14 -27.76
CA ASP A 265 31.61 17.80 -29.04
C ASP A 265 31.68 16.28 -29.29
N LEU A 266 31.29 15.45 -28.32
CA LEU A 266 31.24 14.00 -28.47
C LEU A 266 29.95 13.62 -29.22
N PRO A 267 30.01 12.79 -30.28
CA PRO A 267 28.82 12.48 -31.09
C PRO A 267 27.99 11.38 -30.43
N LEU A 268 27.42 11.70 -29.26
CA LEU A 268 26.45 10.89 -28.55
C LEU A 268 25.15 10.79 -29.38
N VAL A 269 24.57 9.61 -29.44
CA VAL A 269 23.29 9.35 -30.10
C VAL A 269 22.35 8.59 -29.17
N THR A 270 21.04 8.80 -29.32
CA THR A 270 19.99 8.00 -28.66
C THR A 270 19.41 7.01 -29.68
N ILE A 271 18.93 5.86 -29.22
CA ILE A 271 18.39 4.80 -30.09
C ILE A 271 17.09 4.30 -29.46
N ASP A 272 15.97 4.82 -29.95
CA ASP A 272 14.65 4.66 -29.33
C ASP A 272 13.58 4.27 -30.36
N GLY A 273 12.41 3.84 -29.87
CA GLY A 273 11.25 3.59 -30.73
C GLY A 273 10.71 4.88 -31.36
N GLU A 274 10.03 4.77 -32.51
CA GLU A 274 9.51 5.93 -33.27
C GLU A 274 8.56 6.83 -32.43
N ASP A 275 7.83 6.23 -31.50
CA ASP A 275 6.88 6.91 -30.62
C ASP A 275 7.48 7.38 -29.28
N ALA A 276 8.76 7.08 -29.00
CA ALA A 276 9.42 7.51 -27.77
C ALA A 276 9.52 9.03 -27.70
N ARG A 277 9.45 9.57 -26.48
CA ARG A 277 9.56 11.01 -26.21
C ARG A 277 10.54 11.33 -25.08
N ASP A 278 10.80 10.34 -24.24
CA ASP A 278 11.71 10.28 -23.10
C ASP A 278 13.04 9.63 -23.49
N PHE A 279 13.99 10.45 -23.96
CA PHE A 279 15.35 9.97 -24.23
C PHE A 279 16.20 10.09 -22.97
N ASP A 280 16.26 9.03 -22.18
CA ASP A 280 16.95 9.01 -20.88
C ASP A 280 18.43 8.58 -20.99
N ASP A 281 18.84 8.01 -22.12
CA ASP A 281 20.20 7.56 -22.36
C ASP A 281 20.73 7.91 -23.75
N ALA A 282 22.05 8.15 -23.82
CA ALA A 282 22.78 8.37 -25.06
C ALA A 282 24.11 7.62 -25.03
N VAL A 283 24.53 7.09 -26.18
CA VAL A 283 25.71 6.25 -26.30
C VAL A 283 26.68 6.75 -27.36
N TYR A 284 27.96 6.53 -27.12
CA TYR A 284 29.04 6.72 -28.10
C TYR A 284 30.16 5.74 -27.81
N CYS A 285 30.82 5.21 -28.85
CA CYS A 285 32.01 4.38 -28.64
C CYS A 285 33.13 4.68 -29.63
N GLU A 286 34.36 4.52 -29.16
CA GLU A 286 35.57 4.71 -29.96
C GLU A 286 36.57 3.58 -29.72
N LYS A 287 37.36 3.25 -30.73
CA LYS A 287 38.42 2.24 -30.60
C LYS A 287 39.55 2.78 -29.73
N LYS A 288 40.03 1.96 -28.79
CA LYS A 288 41.21 2.30 -27.98
C LYS A 288 42.50 1.93 -28.72
N ARG A 289 43.52 2.78 -28.60
CA ARG A 289 44.88 2.48 -29.05
C ARG A 289 45.45 1.36 -28.16
N GLY A 290 45.64 0.18 -28.74
CA GLY A 290 46.04 -1.04 -28.02
C GLY A 290 45.01 -2.18 -28.05
N GLY A 291 43.86 -1.96 -28.69
CA GLY A 291 42.79 -2.94 -28.79
C GLY A 291 41.62 -2.63 -27.83
N GLY A 292 40.45 -3.13 -28.18
CA GLY A 292 39.20 -2.86 -27.45
C GLY A 292 38.57 -1.51 -27.76
N TRP A 293 37.56 -1.15 -26.96
CA TRP A 293 36.72 0.03 -27.15
C TRP A 293 36.59 0.82 -25.85
N ARG A 294 36.35 2.13 -25.98
CA ARG A 294 35.80 2.98 -24.92
C ARG A 294 34.34 3.20 -25.27
N LEU A 295 33.46 2.85 -24.33
CA LEU A 295 32.03 3.15 -24.40
C LEU A 295 31.72 4.29 -23.44
N TRP A 296 30.98 5.27 -23.93
CA TRP A 296 30.32 6.31 -23.16
C TRP A 296 28.84 5.99 -23.12
N VAL A 297 28.27 6.01 -21.92
CA VAL A 297 26.84 5.91 -21.67
C VAL A 297 26.48 7.13 -20.83
N ALA A 298 25.83 8.12 -21.45
CA ALA A 298 25.32 9.30 -20.79
C ALA A 298 23.87 9.04 -20.38
N ILE A 299 23.55 9.24 -19.11
CA ILE A 299 22.20 9.07 -18.55
C ILE A 299 21.69 10.44 -18.11
N ALA A 300 20.42 10.70 -18.36
CA ALA A 300 19.72 11.89 -17.92
C ALA A 300 19.90 12.11 -16.40
N ASP A 301 20.33 13.31 -16.00
CA ASP A 301 20.56 13.65 -14.59
C ASP A 301 19.25 14.06 -13.89
N VAL A 302 18.32 13.12 -13.79
CA VAL A 302 17.01 13.31 -13.13
C VAL A 302 17.18 13.76 -11.68
N SER A 303 18.23 13.28 -11.00
CA SER A 303 18.53 13.60 -9.60
C SER A 303 18.82 15.08 -9.36
N TYR A 304 19.31 15.79 -10.39
CA TYR A 304 19.51 17.23 -10.33
C TYR A 304 18.19 17.99 -10.17
N TYR A 305 17.15 17.55 -10.90
CA TYR A 305 15.83 18.18 -10.94
C TYR A 305 14.88 17.67 -9.85
N VAL A 306 14.98 16.39 -9.48
CA VAL A 306 14.15 15.75 -8.45
C VAL A 306 14.98 15.59 -7.18
N ARG A 307 14.99 16.65 -6.36
CA ARG A 307 15.75 16.69 -5.10
C ARG A 307 14.91 16.19 -3.91
N PRO A 308 15.46 15.36 -3.01
CA PRO A 308 14.82 15.10 -1.72
C PRO A 308 14.90 16.34 -0.81
N PRO A 309 13.87 16.65 0.02
CA PRO A 309 12.54 16.04 0.10
C PRO A 309 11.46 16.90 -0.59
N THR A 310 11.56 17.10 -1.90
CA THR A 310 10.61 17.94 -2.67
C THR A 310 9.27 17.23 -2.95
N PRO A 311 8.20 17.95 -3.32
CA PRO A 311 6.95 17.35 -3.79
C PRO A 311 7.14 16.34 -4.93
N LEU A 312 7.97 16.66 -5.93
CA LEU A 312 8.31 15.75 -7.03
C LEU A 312 8.95 14.46 -6.55
N ASP A 313 9.89 14.52 -5.61
CA ASP A 313 10.54 13.33 -5.03
C ASP A 313 9.52 12.42 -4.32
N ARG A 314 8.65 13.01 -3.49
CA ARG A 314 7.60 12.25 -2.79
C ARG A 314 6.63 11.57 -3.77
N GLU A 315 6.22 12.27 -4.82
CA GLU A 315 5.28 11.71 -5.80
C GLU A 315 5.94 10.68 -6.73
N ALA A 316 7.18 10.90 -7.15
CA ALA A 316 7.95 9.90 -7.91
C ALA A 316 8.14 8.62 -7.08
N ARG A 317 8.43 8.75 -5.77
CA ARG A 317 8.51 7.61 -4.86
C ARG A 317 7.16 6.91 -4.66
N ASN A 318 6.06 7.66 -4.63
CA ASN A 318 4.71 7.13 -4.51
C ASN A 318 4.31 6.31 -5.75
N ARG A 319 4.63 6.82 -6.95
CA ARG A 319 4.40 6.13 -8.23
C ARG A 319 5.33 4.93 -8.41
N GLY A 320 6.59 5.05 -7.98
CA GLY A 320 7.61 4.01 -8.03
C GLY A 320 8.16 3.73 -9.43
N THR A 321 7.29 3.56 -10.43
CA THR A 321 7.64 3.32 -11.83
C THR A 321 6.61 3.92 -12.77
N SER A 322 6.99 4.14 -14.03
CA SER A 322 6.05 4.47 -15.10
C SER A 322 5.24 3.22 -15.48
N VAL A 323 3.94 3.38 -15.74
CA VAL A 323 3.05 2.28 -16.17
C VAL A 323 2.63 2.52 -17.61
N TYR A 324 3.00 1.60 -18.50
CA TYR A 324 2.73 1.67 -19.93
C TYR A 324 1.50 0.82 -20.28
N PHE A 325 0.36 1.46 -20.49
CA PHE A 325 -0.83 0.84 -21.08
C PHE A 325 -0.74 0.88 -22.62
N PRO A 326 -1.48 0.01 -23.34
CA PRO A 326 -1.44 -0.03 -24.80
C PRO A 326 -1.70 1.29 -25.54
N SER A 327 -2.36 2.27 -24.90
CA SER A 327 -2.69 3.57 -25.50
C SER A 327 -2.38 4.77 -24.60
N GLN A 328 -1.81 4.55 -23.41
CA GLN A 328 -1.57 5.60 -22.43
C GLN A 328 -0.38 5.25 -21.54
N VAL A 329 0.44 6.24 -21.20
CA VAL A 329 1.52 6.07 -20.23
C VAL A 329 1.20 6.90 -18.99
N VAL A 330 1.18 6.25 -17.82
CA VAL A 330 1.19 6.95 -16.53
C VAL A 330 2.64 7.12 -16.11
N GLN A 331 3.14 8.34 -16.28
CA GLN A 331 4.54 8.66 -16.02
C GLN A 331 4.83 8.70 -14.51
N CYS A 332 6.00 8.19 -14.12
CA CYS A 332 6.52 8.30 -12.75
C CYS A 332 6.87 9.77 -12.39
N CYS A 333 7.34 10.54 -13.37
CA CYS A 333 7.79 11.92 -13.17
C CYS A 333 7.25 12.84 -14.27
N ARG A 334 6.55 13.91 -13.89
CA ARG A 334 5.80 14.80 -14.79
C ARG A 334 6.63 15.52 -15.86
N ARG A 335 7.93 15.78 -15.62
CA ARG A 335 8.79 16.54 -16.55
C ARG A 335 10.16 15.90 -16.81
N CYS A 336 10.34 14.65 -16.40
CA CYS A 336 11.54 13.90 -16.74
C CYS A 336 11.58 13.50 -18.23
N SER A 337 10.44 13.55 -18.93
CA SER A 337 10.24 12.78 -20.15
C SER A 337 10.25 13.57 -21.49
N PRO A 338 10.41 14.91 -21.57
CA PRO A 338 10.99 15.41 -22.84
C PRO A 338 11.83 16.71 -22.84
N THR A 339 11.69 17.62 -21.86
CA THR A 339 12.11 19.03 -22.10
C THR A 339 13.38 19.47 -21.38
N VAL A 340 13.69 18.90 -20.21
CA VAL A 340 14.75 19.45 -19.34
C VAL A 340 15.81 18.41 -18.95
N CYS A 341 15.44 17.13 -18.87
CA CYS A 341 16.37 16.04 -18.57
C CYS A 341 17.14 15.52 -19.80
N VAL A 342 16.69 15.89 -21.01
CA VAL A 342 17.11 15.29 -22.29
C VAL A 342 18.09 16.20 -23.07
N ARG A 343 18.52 17.33 -22.50
CA ARG A 343 19.42 18.31 -23.14
C ARG A 343 20.73 18.52 -22.42
#